data_AF-A0A6H9UZK4-F1
#
_entry.id   AF-A0A6H9UZK4-F1
#
_cell.length_a   1.000
_cell.length_b   1.000
_cell.length_c   1.000
_cell.angle_alpha   90.00
_cell.angle_beta   90.00
_cell.angle_gamma   90.00
#
_symmetry.space_group_name_H-M   'P 1'
#
loop_
_entity.id
_entity.type
_entity.pdbx_description
1 polymer ?
#
loop_
_entity_poly.entity_id
_entity_poly.type
_entity_poly.pdbx_seq_one_letter_code
_entity_poly.pdbx_strand_id
1 'polypeptide(L)'
;MTMHRGTAVLLLEDGRELAAQVALSKDGSGSWTGRLTVPPEARTPEILNLQEGRLRINSREATFVKTYAQMDAPSLRYWMEIEGTGDAPF
;
A
#
# COMPACT_ATOMS: atom_id res chain seq x y z
N MET A 1 2.79 13.05 -14.78
CA MET A 1 3.12 12.10 -13.70
C MET A 1 2.84 12.80 -12.37
N THR A 2 2.02 12.19 -11.52
CA THR A 2 1.62 12.74 -10.21
C THR A 2 2.17 11.84 -9.13
N MET A 3 2.65 12.40 -8.02
CA MET A 3 3.22 11.63 -6.91
C MET A 3 2.51 11.95 -5.60
N HIS A 4 2.42 10.96 -4.73
CA HIS A 4 1.92 11.12 -3.37
C HIS A 4 2.86 10.43 -2.38
N ARG A 5 3.22 11.14 -1.31
CA ARG A 5 3.99 10.59 -0.19
C ARG A 5 3.34 11.01 1.10
N GLY A 6 3.02 10.04 1.95
CA GLY A 6 2.31 10.32 3.20
C GLY A 6 1.76 9.05 3.83
N THR A 7 0.71 9.22 4.62
CA THR A 7 0.00 8.12 5.28
C THR A 7 -1.22 7.72 4.46
N ALA A 8 -1.39 6.42 4.24
CA ALA A 8 -2.61 5.82 3.72
C ALA A 8 -3.21 4.88 4.76
N VAL A 9 -4.49 4.55 4.59
CA VAL A 9 -5.14 3.48 5.34
C VAL A 9 -5.24 2.25 4.45
N LEU A 10 -4.59 1.16 4.85
CA LEU A 10 -4.80 -0.16 4.28
C LEU A 10 -6.07 -0.76 4.91
N LEU A 11 -7.02 -1.13 4.06
CA LEU A 11 -8.26 -1.78 4.45
C LEU A 11 -8.10 -3.29 4.25
N LEU A 12 -8.21 -4.05 5.33
CA LEU A 12 -8.12 -5.51 5.33
C LEU A 12 -9.51 -6.13 5.10
N GLU A 13 -9.55 -7.37 4.63
CA GLU A 13 -10.80 -8.07 4.32
C GLU A 13 -11.69 -8.28 5.54
N ASP A 14 -11.08 -8.41 6.72
CA ASP A 14 -11.79 -8.53 8.00
C ASP A 14 -12.35 -7.20 8.54
N GLY A 15 -12.23 -6.12 7.77
CA GLY A 15 -12.73 -4.78 8.12
C GLY A 15 -11.79 -3.98 9.02
N ARG A 16 -10.62 -4.51 9.39
CA ARG A 16 -9.62 -3.71 10.10
C ARG A 16 -9.00 -2.67 9.19
N GLU A 17 -8.69 -1.54 9.79
CA GLU A 17 -8.01 -0.42 9.15
C GLU A 17 -6.61 -0.27 9.72
N LEU A 18 -5.63 -0.09 8.83
CA LEU A 18 -4.24 0.06 9.22
C LEU A 18 -3.60 1.31 8.60
N ALA A 19 -3.03 2.16 9.43
CA ALA A 19 -2.15 3.21 8.94
C ALA A 19 -0.85 2.63 8.36
N ALA A 20 -0.53 2.98 7.12
CA ALA A 20 0.70 2.61 6.44
C ALA A 20 1.34 3.85 5.80
N GLN A 21 2.67 3.87 5.72
CA GLN A 21 3.38 4.90 4.98
C GLN A 21 3.43 4.51 3.50
N VAL A 22 3.12 5.44 2.61
CA VAL A 22 3.11 5.19 1.17
C VAL A 22 3.95 6.21 0.41
N ALA A 23 4.53 5.74 -0.69
CA ALA A 23 5.13 6.57 -1.72
C ALA A 23 4.63 6.05 -3.07
N LEU A 24 3.66 6.74 -3.67
CA LEU A 24 2.92 6.33 -4.87
C LEU A 24 3.19 7.29 -6.04
N SER A 25 3.07 6.77 -7.25
CA SER A 25 3.15 7.52 -8.49
C SER A 25 2.09 7.06 -9.47
N LYS A 26 1.43 8.01 -10.15
CA LYS A 26 0.46 7.79 -11.22
C LYS A 26 1.04 8.29 -12.54
N ASP A 27 1.00 7.46 -13.56
CA ASP A 27 1.42 7.83 -14.91
C ASP A 27 0.29 8.53 -15.70
N GLY A 28 0.55 8.87 -16.96
CA GLY A 28 -0.43 9.53 -17.83
C GLY A 28 -1.53 8.61 -18.38
N SER A 29 -1.39 7.29 -18.22
CA SER A 29 -2.35 6.27 -18.68
C SER A 29 -3.43 5.98 -17.63
N GLY A 30 -3.22 6.39 -16.38
CA GLY A 30 -4.12 6.15 -15.27
C GLY A 30 -3.56 5.14 -14.27
N SER A 31 -2.68 4.25 -14.72
CA SER A 31 -2.01 3.27 -13.87
C SER A 31 -1.17 3.94 -12.78
N TRP A 32 -1.13 3.32 -11.61
CA TRP A 32 -0.35 3.81 -10.48
C TRP A 32 0.38 2.66 -9.78
N THR A 33 1.56 2.98 -9.26
CA THR A 33 2.42 2.04 -8.55
C THR A 33 3.09 2.75 -7.40
N GLY A 34 3.61 1.99 -6.44
CA GLY A 34 4.50 2.54 -5.46
C GLY A 34 4.85 1.58 -4.35
N ARG A 35 5.40 2.13 -3.27
CA ARG A 35 5.78 1.39 -2.08
C ARG A 35 4.79 1.66 -0.95
N LEU A 36 4.36 0.59 -0.30
CA LEU A 36 3.65 0.60 0.98
C LEU A 36 4.58 0.05 2.06
N THR A 37 4.74 0.80 3.15
CA THR A 37 5.55 0.40 4.32
C THR A 37 4.63 0.22 5.51
N VAL A 38 4.65 -0.98 6.06
CA VAL A 38 3.82 -1.39 7.19
C VAL A 38 4.59 -1.17 8.48
N PRO A 39 3.98 -0.53 9.49
CA PRO A 39 4.66 -0.32 10.76
C PRO A 39 4.86 -1.65 11.52
N PRO A 40 5.93 -1.78 12.32
CA PRO A 40 6.30 -3.01 13.02
C PRO A 40 5.16 -3.73 13.76
N GLU A 41 4.36 -2.97 14.49
CA GLU A 41 3.24 -3.39 15.35
C GLU A 41 2.05 -3.95 14.58
N ALA A 42 1.96 -3.63 13.28
CA ALA A 42 0.87 -4.02 12.42
C ALA A 42 1.11 -5.32 11.66
N ARG A 43 2.31 -5.90 11.76
CA ARG A 43 2.72 -7.05 10.95
C ARG A 43 2.08 -8.34 11.41
N THR A 44 0.86 -8.54 10.98
CA THR A 44 0.15 -9.81 11.12
C THR A 44 0.55 -10.76 9.97
N PRO A 45 0.43 -12.09 10.16
CA PRO A 45 0.63 -13.05 9.07
C PRO A 45 -0.24 -12.75 7.83
N GLU A 46 -1.42 -12.20 8.03
CA GLU A 46 -2.31 -11.76 6.94
C GLU A 46 -1.67 -10.69 6.06
N ILE A 47 -1.10 -9.64 6.65
CA ILE A 47 -0.44 -8.57 5.89
C ILE A 47 0.80 -9.09 5.15
N LEU A 48 1.55 -10.00 5.76
CA LEU A 48 2.73 -10.60 5.11
C LEU A 48 2.33 -11.43 3.88
N ASN A 49 1.18 -12.11 3.95
CA ASN A 49 0.67 -12.96 2.88
C ASN A 49 -0.24 -12.25 1.87
N LEU A 50 -0.66 -11.01 2.16
CA LEU A 50 -1.57 -10.19 1.35
C LEU A 50 -1.13 -10.12 -0.13
N GLN A 51 -1.95 -10.59 -1.08
CA GLN A 51 -1.63 -10.50 -2.52
C GLN A 51 -2.35 -9.34 -3.21
N GLU A 52 -3.52 -8.98 -2.71
CA GLU A 52 -4.31 -7.84 -3.16
C GLU A 52 -4.88 -7.12 -1.94
N GLY A 53 -5.18 -5.85 -2.09
CA GLY A 53 -5.75 -5.07 -0.99
C GLY A 53 -6.38 -3.78 -1.46
N ARG A 54 -6.93 -3.03 -0.51
CA ARG A 54 -7.52 -1.72 -0.78
C ARG A 54 -6.84 -0.65 0.05
N LEU A 55 -6.50 0.46 -0.59
CA LEU A 55 -5.91 1.62 0.05
C LEU A 55 -6.89 2.78 0.03
N ARG A 56 -6.92 3.53 1.13
CA ARG A 56 -7.67 4.78 1.27
C ARG A 56 -6.75 5.95 1.59
N ILE A 57 -6.84 7.02 0.82
CA ILE A 57 -6.13 8.29 1.02
C ILE A 57 -7.14 9.42 0.82
N ASN A 58 -7.26 10.35 1.78
CA ASN A 58 -8.17 11.51 1.70
C ASN A 58 -9.59 11.17 1.20
N SER A 59 -10.17 10.07 1.73
CA SER A 59 -11.50 9.54 1.37
C SER A 59 -11.64 8.92 -0.02
N ARG A 60 -10.55 8.76 -0.78
CA ARG A 60 -10.53 8.00 -2.03
C ARG A 60 -9.99 6.61 -1.80
N GLU A 61 -10.67 5.61 -2.34
CA GLU A 61 -10.27 4.22 -2.25
C GLU A 61 -9.78 3.71 -3.61
N ALA A 62 -8.78 2.85 -3.59
CA ALA A 62 -8.33 2.13 -4.78
C ALA A 62 -7.83 0.73 -4.40
N THR A 63 -8.04 -0.22 -5.30
CA THR A 63 -7.52 -1.58 -5.17
C THR A 63 -6.12 -1.68 -5.76
N PHE A 64 -5.29 -2.54 -5.17
CA PHE A 64 -3.95 -2.83 -5.66
C PHE A 64 -3.65 -4.31 -5.56
N VAL A 65 -2.67 -4.74 -6.35
CA VAL A 65 -1.99 -6.03 -6.22
C VAL A 65 -0.57 -5.81 -5.70
N LYS A 66 -0.10 -6.74 -4.88
CA LYS A 66 1.27 -6.79 -4.38
C LYS A 66 2.15 -7.41 -5.46
N THR A 67 3.12 -6.66 -5.95
CA THR A 67 4.04 -7.13 -7.00
C THR A 67 5.35 -7.65 -6.42
N TYR A 68 5.79 -7.08 -5.29
CA TYR A 68 6.99 -7.48 -4.59
C TYR A 68 6.87 -7.17 -3.09
N ALA A 69 7.59 -7.91 -2.24
CA ALA A 69 7.66 -7.64 -0.82
C ALA A 69 9.01 -7.99 -0.25
N GLN A 70 9.47 -7.20 0.71
CA GLN A 70 10.73 -7.42 1.40
C GLN A 70 10.61 -7.07 2.88
N MET A 71 11.35 -7.80 3.69
CA MET A 71 11.59 -7.49 5.09
C MET A 71 13.06 -7.12 5.27
N ASP A 72 13.33 -5.90 5.71
CA ASP A 72 14.68 -5.44 6.00
C ASP A 72 15.06 -5.80 7.45
N ALA A 73 16.11 -6.61 7.62
CA ALA A 73 16.76 -6.85 8.90
C ALA A 73 18.02 -5.95 9.02
N PRO A 74 18.35 -5.38 10.20
CA PRO A 74 17.76 -5.60 11.53
C PRO A 74 16.59 -4.66 11.87
N SER A 75 16.25 -3.71 10.99
CA SER A 75 15.22 -2.69 11.26
C SER A 75 13.81 -3.27 11.38
N LEU A 76 13.64 -4.55 11.02
CA LEU A 76 12.36 -5.24 10.96
C LEU A 76 11.34 -4.39 10.19
N ARG A 77 11.77 -3.72 9.11
CA ARG A 77 10.87 -2.93 8.28
C ARG A 77 10.28 -3.84 7.22
N TYR A 78 8.96 -3.97 7.19
CA TYR A 78 8.27 -4.65 6.12
C TYR A 78 7.73 -3.62 5.13
N TRP A 79 8.03 -3.82 3.86
CA TRP A 79 7.48 -3.00 2.79
C TRP A 79 7.15 -3.88 1.59
N MET A 80 6.21 -3.39 0.78
CA MET A 80 5.76 -4.03 -0.43
C MET A 80 5.68 -3.02 -1.56
N GLU A 81 6.01 -3.45 -2.77
CA GLU A 81 5.62 -2.75 -3.98
C GLU A 81 4.23 -3.20 -4.39
N ILE A 82 3.47 -2.21 -4.86
CA ILE A 82 2.08 -2.38 -5.22
C ILE A 82 1.82 -1.73 -6.58
N GLU A 83 0.86 -2.29 -7.30
CA GLU A 83 0.34 -1.76 -8.55
C GLU A 83 -1.18 -1.72 -8.45
N GLY A 84 -1.77 -0.58 -8.80
CA GLY A 84 -3.21 -0.43 -8.86
C GLY A 84 -3.69 -0.15 -10.27
N THR A 85 -4.88 -0.67 -10.55
CA THR A 85 -5.61 -0.45 -11.79
C THR A 85 -6.67 0.63 -11.58
N GLY A 86 -6.89 1.46 -12.60
CA GLY A 86 -7.87 2.56 -12.53
C GLY A 86 -7.34 3.78 -11.78
N ASP A 87 -8.25 4.55 -11.18
CA ASP A 87 -7.87 5.82 -10.56
C ASP A 87 -7.05 5.66 -9.27
N ALA A 88 -5.90 6.34 -9.24
CA ALA A 88 -5.10 6.42 -8.03
C ALA A 88 -5.88 7.12 -6.90
N PRO A 89 -5.68 6.71 -5.64
CA PRO A 89 -6.41 7.27 -4.50
C PRO A 89 -5.88 8.65 -4.07
N PHE A 90 -5.16 9.40 -4.90
CA PHE A 90 -4.52 10.68 -4.53
C PHE A 90 -4.59 11.74 -5.64
#